data_AF-A0A5N4C201-F1
#
_entry.id   AF-A0A5N4C201-F1
#
_cell.length_a   1.000
_cell.length_b   1.000
_cell.length_c   1.000
_cell.angle_alpha   90.00
_cell.angle_beta   90.00
_cell.angle_gamma   90.00
#
_symmetry.space_group_name_H-M   'P 1'
#
loop_
_entity.id
_entity.type
_entity.pdbx_description
1 polymer ?
#
loop_
_entity_poly.entity_id
_entity_poly.type
_entity_poly.pdbx_seq_one_letter_code
_entity_poly.pdbx_strand_id
1 'polypeptide(L)'
;MAALRPLVKPKIVKKRTNKFIRHQSDQYVKIKRNWQEPRGIDNRELEVLLMCNKSYRAEIAHNVSSKNRKAIVERAAQLAVRVTSPNARLRSEENKWTARMEKSDLSSLHHSEKAAEK
;
A
#
# COMPACT_ATOMS: atom_id res chain seq x y z
N MET A 1 -32.52 -20.29 43.75
CA MET A 1 -31.90 -18.94 43.76
C MET A 1 -32.76 -18.01 42.92
N ALA A 2 -33.49 -17.08 43.54
CA ALA A 2 -34.32 -16.12 42.82
C ALA A 2 -33.44 -14.98 42.28
N ALA A 3 -33.49 -14.72 40.97
CA ALA A 3 -32.70 -13.66 40.34
C ALA A 3 -33.31 -12.28 40.64
N LEU A 4 -32.52 -11.39 41.24
CA LEU A 4 -32.92 -10.01 41.51
C LEU A 4 -33.19 -9.25 40.21
N ARG A 5 -34.38 -8.63 40.10
CA ARG A 5 -34.78 -7.81 38.94
C ARG A 5 -34.73 -6.32 39.33
N PRO A 6 -34.13 -5.44 38.52
CA PRO A 6 -34.07 -4.02 38.82
C PRO A 6 -35.46 -3.36 38.69
N LEU A 7 -35.76 -2.43 39.61
CA LEU A 7 -37.03 -1.69 39.66
C LEU A 7 -37.17 -0.70 38.50
N VAL A 8 -36.07 -0.06 38.10
CA VAL A 8 -36.04 0.92 37.01
C VAL A 8 -35.46 0.30 35.75
N LYS A 9 -36.18 0.44 34.63
CA LYS A 9 -35.77 -0.03 33.30
C LYS A 9 -35.46 1.18 32.41
N PRO A 10 -34.20 1.66 32.33
CA PRO A 10 -33.88 2.79 31.47
C PRO A 10 -34.15 2.45 30.00
N LYS A 11 -34.71 3.40 29.26
CA LYS A 11 -34.99 3.24 27.82
C LYS A 11 -33.67 3.22 27.05
N ILE A 12 -33.27 2.04 26.58
CA ILE A 12 -32.05 1.87 25.80
C ILE A 12 -32.27 2.41 24.39
N VAL A 13 -31.85 3.65 24.14
CA VAL A 13 -31.82 4.23 22.79
C VAL A 13 -30.51 3.81 22.11
N LYS A 14 -30.62 3.03 21.02
CA LYS A 14 -29.47 2.66 20.20
C LYS A 14 -29.22 3.75 19.16
N LYS A 15 -27.97 4.23 19.07
CA LYS A 15 -27.55 5.20 18.04
C LYS A 15 -27.71 4.66 16.63
N ARG A 16 -27.56 3.34 16.45
CA ARG A 16 -27.75 2.63 15.20
C ARG A 16 -28.30 1.25 15.47
N THR A 17 -29.24 0.80 14.64
CA THR A 17 -29.82 -0.55 14.69
C THR A 17 -29.20 -1.47 13.64
N ASN A 18 -28.68 -0.90 12.55
CA ASN A 18 -28.06 -1.64 11.46
C ASN A 18 -26.71 -2.26 11.85
N LYS A 19 -26.46 -3.47 11.34
CA LYS A 19 -25.17 -4.15 11.49
C LYS A 19 -24.09 -3.42 10.67
N PHE A 20 -22.88 -3.36 11.21
CA PHE A 20 -21.71 -2.92 10.46
C PHE A 20 -21.29 -4.05 9.52
N ILE A 21 -21.55 -3.87 8.22
CA ILE A 21 -21.26 -4.85 7.19
C ILE A 21 -19.97 -4.48 6.47
N ARG A 22 -19.20 -5.48 6.04
CA ARG A 22 -18.02 -5.24 5.21
C ARG A 22 -18.42 -4.63 3.87
N HIS A 23 -17.65 -3.64 3.41
CA HIS A 23 -17.77 -3.07 2.08
C HIS A 23 -17.66 -4.16 0.99
N GLN A 24 -18.52 -4.12 -0.04
CA GLN A 24 -18.62 -5.08 -1.16
C GLN A 24 -19.08 -6.51 -0.81
N SER A 25 -19.56 -6.75 0.42
CA SER A 25 -20.11 -8.07 0.80
C SER A 25 -21.43 -8.43 0.11
N ASP A 26 -22.08 -7.43 -0.48
CA ASP A 26 -23.28 -7.52 -1.32
C ASP A 26 -22.98 -7.87 -2.78
N GLN A 27 -21.78 -7.54 -3.28
CA GLN A 27 -21.38 -7.76 -4.67
C GLN A 27 -20.71 -9.11 -4.91
N TYR A 28 -20.02 -9.65 -3.91
CA TYR A 28 -19.18 -10.84 -4.07
C TYR A 28 -19.48 -11.91 -3.02
N VAL A 29 -19.87 -13.10 -3.49
CA VAL A 29 -20.18 -14.27 -2.63
C VAL A 29 -18.99 -14.68 -1.73
N LYS A 30 -17.75 -14.46 -2.19
CA LYS A 30 -16.53 -14.74 -1.40
C LYS A 30 -16.33 -13.81 -0.21
N ILE A 31 -16.96 -12.62 -0.21
CA ILE A 31 -16.77 -11.59 0.81
C ILE A 31 -17.86 -11.74 1.88
N LYS A 32 -17.47 -12.23 3.06
CA LYS A 32 -18.38 -12.35 4.21
C LYS A 32 -18.82 -10.98 4.74
N ARG A 33 -20.02 -10.94 5.32
CA ARG A 33 -20.70 -9.73 5.83
C ARG A 33 -20.19 -9.24 7.20
N ASN A 34 -19.17 -9.89 7.77
CA ASN A 34 -18.57 -9.51 9.05
C ASN A 34 -17.73 -8.23 8.90
N TRP A 35 -17.91 -7.27 9.81
CA TRP A 35 -17.14 -6.02 9.78
C TRP A 35 -15.63 -6.31 9.70
N GLN A 36 -14.98 -5.73 8.69
CA GLN A 36 -13.54 -5.64 8.58
C GLN A 36 -13.18 -4.20 8.28
N GLU A 37 -12.18 -3.71 8.99
CA GLU A 37 -11.59 -2.41 8.74
C GLU A 37 -10.84 -2.44 7.39
N PRO A 38 -11.13 -1.52 6.45
CA PRO A 38 -10.34 -1.38 5.24
C PRO A 38 -8.94 -0.87 5.62
N ARG A 39 -7.91 -1.65 5.29
CA ARG A 39 -6.49 -1.37 5.63
C ARG A 39 -5.60 -1.17 4.40
N GLY A 40 -6.19 -1.01 3.22
CA GLY A 40 -5.45 -0.92 1.96
C GLY A 40 -5.55 0.45 1.34
N ILE A 41 -4.42 1.15 1.30
CA ILE A 41 -4.32 2.49 0.71
C ILE A 41 -4.35 2.39 -0.81
N ASP A 42 -5.44 2.86 -1.42
CA ASP A 42 -5.54 3.16 -2.85
C ASP A 42 -5.03 4.58 -3.15
N ASN A 43 -4.81 4.92 -4.42
CA ASN A 43 -4.34 6.25 -4.85
C ASN A 43 -5.15 7.43 -4.27
N ARG A 44 -6.44 7.24 -4.05
CA ARG A 44 -7.33 8.26 -3.48
C ARG A 44 -7.20 8.40 -1.95
N GLU A 45 -6.80 7.32 -1.28
CA GLU A 45 -6.64 7.32 0.18
C GLU A 45 -5.34 7.99 0.64
N LEU A 46 -4.35 8.10 -0.27
CA LEU A 46 -3.14 8.90 -0.04
C LEU A 46 -3.45 10.38 0.25
N GLU A 47 -4.53 10.93 -0.30
CA GLU A 47 -4.92 12.33 -0.10
C GLU A 47 -5.37 12.60 1.35
N VAL A 48 -5.83 11.59 2.08
CA VAL A 48 -6.19 11.71 3.50
C VAL A 48 -4.95 11.97 4.37
N LEU A 49 -3.77 11.52 3.93
CA LEU A 49 -2.51 11.65 4.66
C LEU A 49 -1.80 13.00 4.42
N LEU A 50 -2.33 13.87 3.57
CA LEU A 50 -1.75 15.19 3.28
C LEU A 50 -1.51 16.01 4.56
N MET A 51 -2.51 16.05 5.45
CA MET A 51 -2.46 16.90 6.63
C MET A 51 -1.65 16.29 7.78
N CYS A 52 -1.35 14.99 7.73
CA CYS A 52 -0.66 14.27 8.82
C CYS A 52 0.59 13.52 8.35
N ASN A 53 1.22 13.96 7.25
CA ASN A 53 2.35 13.29 6.59
C ASN A 53 3.63 13.17 7.45
N LYS A 54 3.80 14.02 8.48
CA LYS A 54 4.94 13.95 9.41
C LYS A 54 4.82 12.84 10.44
N SER A 55 3.59 12.49 10.83
CA SER A 55 3.33 11.53 11.90
C SER A 55 3.02 10.13 11.36
N TYR A 56 2.48 10.04 10.14
CA TYR A 56 2.03 8.76 9.58
C TYR A 56 2.80 8.38 8.31
N ARG A 57 2.96 7.07 8.14
CA ARG A 57 3.58 6.44 6.96
C ARG A 57 2.55 5.56 6.27
N ALA A 58 2.53 5.58 4.94
CA ALA A 58 1.61 4.75 4.16
C ALA A 58 2.16 3.32 3.99
N GLU A 59 1.35 2.32 4.32
CA GLU A 59 1.62 0.91 4.04
C GLU A 59 0.78 0.44 2.85
N ILE A 60 1.44 -0.14 1.84
CA ILE A 60 0.77 -0.67 0.66
C ILE A 60 0.30 -2.10 0.97
N ALA A 61 -0.99 -2.36 0.79
CA ALA A 61 -1.55 -3.68 1.03
C ALA A 61 -0.97 -4.79 0.12
N HIS A 62 -0.97 -6.02 0.64
CA HIS A 62 -0.40 -7.20 -0.01
C HIS A 62 -1.14 -7.64 -1.29
N ASN A 63 -2.40 -7.25 -1.46
CA ASN A 63 -3.23 -7.59 -2.62
C ASN A 63 -3.10 -6.58 -3.77
N VAL A 64 -2.37 -5.48 -3.59
CA VAL A 64 -2.18 -4.46 -4.65
C VAL A 64 -1.23 -4.98 -5.73
N SER A 65 -1.66 -4.86 -6.98
CA SER A 65 -0.88 -5.26 -8.18
C SER A 65 0.37 -4.41 -8.37
N SER A 66 1.38 -4.92 -9.08
CA SER A 66 2.62 -4.17 -9.36
C SER A 66 2.37 -2.86 -10.13
N LYS A 67 1.43 -2.86 -11.10
CA LYS A 67 1.07 -1.66 -11.87
C LYS A 67 0.49 -0.56 -10.98
N ASN A 68 -0.44 -0.90 -10.08
CA ASN A 68 -1.05 0.07 -9.17
C ASN A 68 -0.06 0.53 -8.10
N ARG A 69 0.87 -0.33 -7.67
CA ARG A 69 1.96 0.05 -6.76
C ARG A 69 2.83 1.16 -7.32
N LYS A 70 3.16 1.13 -8.61
CA LYS A 70 3.92 2.22 -9.27
C LYS A 70 3.18 3.56 -9.14
N ALA A 71 1.89 3.57 -9.45
CA ALA A 71 1.07 4.78 -9.38
C ALA A 71 0.94 5.31 -7.93
N ILE A 72 0.83 4.42 -6.94
CA ILE A 72 0.78 4.79 -5.51
C ILE A 72 2.10 5.42 -5.06
N VAL A 73 3.24 4.84 -5.46
CA VAL A 73 4.56 5.37 -5.11
C VAL A 73 4.79 6.74 -5.77
N GLU A 74 4.43 6.89 -7.03
CA GLU A 74 4.55 8.15 -7.77
C GLU A 74 3.66 9.24 -7.16
N ARG A 75 2.40 8.92 -6.83
CA ARG A 75 1.50 9.86 -6.17
C ARG A 75 1.94 10.21 -4.76
N ALA A 76 2.44 9.24 -3.99
CA ALA A 76 2.98 9.49 -2.64
C ALA A 76 4.19 10.42 -2.67
N ALA A 77 5.04 10.33 -3.70
CA ALA A 77 6.17 11.23 -3.90
C ALA A 77 5.70 12.68 -4.13
N GLN A 78 4.67 12.88 -4.96
CA GLN A 78 4.07 14.20 -5.19
C GLN A 78 3.51 14.83 -3.89
N LEU A 79 2.92 14.00 -3.02
CA LEU A 79 2.29 14.43 -1.77
C LEU A 79 3.25 14.49 -0.57
N ALA A 80 4.54 14.20 -0.78
CA ALA A 80 5.56 14.09 0.27
C ALA A 80 5.17 13.12 1.41
N VAL A 81 4.46 12.03 1.09
CA VAL A 81 4.08 10.99 2.05
C VAL A 81 5.10 9.85 1.99
N ARG A 82 5.67 9.49 3.15
CA ARG A 82 6.64 8.39 3.21
C ARG A 82 5.89 7.05 3.11
N VAL A 83 6.38 6.13 2.29
CA VAL A 83 5.83 4.76 2.12
C VAL A 83 6.79 3.73 2.71
N THR A 84 6.31 2.73 3.45
CA THR A 84 7.15 1.79 4.24
C THR A 84 7.92 0.79 3.38
N SER A 85 7.34 0.30 2.28
CA SER A 85 7.95 -0.65 1.35
C SER A 85 7.65 -0.29 -0.13
N PRO A 86 8.20 0.83 -0.65
CA PRO A 86 7.81 1.38 -1.95
C PRO A 86 8.17 0.46 -3.13
N ASN A 87 9.32 -0.23 -3.07
CA ASN A 87 9.82 -1.06 -4.18
C ASN A 87 9.31 -2.51 -4.13
N ALA A 88 8.39 -2.83 -3.23
CA ALA A 88 7.90 -4.20 -3.08
C ALA A 88 7.17 -4.66 -4.35
N ARG A 89 7.63 -5.78 -4.96
CA ARG A 89 7.19 -6.32 -6.26
C ARG A 89 7.56 -5.48 -7.49
N LEU A 90 8.28 -4.37 -7.31
CA LEU A 90 8.85 -3.58 -8.39
C LEU A 90 10.31 -3.99 -8.54
N ARG A 91 10.57 -5.11 -9.21
CA ARG A 91 11.93 -5.51 -9.60
C ARG A 91 12.15 -4.95 -11.01
N SER A 92 13.07 -4.01 -11.15
CA SER A 92 13.38 -3.34 -12.41
C SER A 92 13.96 -4.33 -13.41
N GLU A 93 13.32 -4.47 -14.56
CA GLU A 93 13.97 -5.06 -15.74
C GLU A 93 15.07 -4.11 -16.29
N GLU A 94 15.04 -2.83 -15.89
CA GLU A 94 16.02 -1.80 -16.28
C GLU A 94 17.46 -2.13 -15.83
N ASN A 95 17.66 -2.80 -14.69
CA ASN A 95 19.01 -3.14 -14.20
C ASN A 95 19.74 -4.16 -15.08
N LYS A 96 19.04 -4.91 -15.94
CA LYS A 96 19.69 -5.91 -16.81
C LYS A 96 20.34 -5.28 -18.04
N TRP A 97 19.77 -4.19 -18.55
CA TRP A 97 20.25 -3.50 -19.75
C TRP A 97 21.33 -2.49 -19.42
N THR A 98 21.19 -1.75 -18.31
CA THR A 98 22.21 -0.83 -17.81
C THR A 98 23.48 -1.56 -17.38
N ALA A 99 23.36 -2.66 -16.62
CA ALA A 99 24.52 -3.49 -16.25
C ALA A 99 25.18 -4.21 -17.44
N ARG A 100 24.49 -4.35 -18.57
CA ARG A 100 25.05 -4.89 -19.82
C ARG A 100 25.80 -3.83 -20.61
N MET A 101 25.28 -2.60 -20.67
CA MET A 101 25.99 -1.48 -21.32
C MET A 101 27.25 -1.09 -20.56
N GLU A 102 27.21 -0.98 -19.23
CA GLU A 102 28.41 -0.69 -18.44
C GLU A 102 29.52 -1.74 -18.63
N LYS A 103 29.16 -3.02 -18.80
CA LYS A 103 30.14 -4.09 -19.07
C LYS A 103 30.77 -3.98 -20.46
N SER A 104 30.00 -3.53 -21.46
CA SER A 104 30.49 -3.27 -22.81
C SER A 104 31.38 -2.02 -22.87
N ASP A 105 31.02 -0.97 -22.13
CA ASP A 105 31.79 0.28 -22.07
C ASP A 105 33.11 0.07 -21.32
N LEU A 106 33.11 -0.67 -20.21
CA LEU A 106 34.33 -1.08 -19.48
C LEU A 106 35.23 -2.00 -20.32
N SER A 107 34.64 -2.89 -21.13
CA SER A 107 35.41 -3.73 -22.07
C SER A 107 36.08 -2.88 -23.14
N SER A 108 35.43 -1.81 -23.61
CA SER A 108 35.96 -0.94 -24.67
C SER A 108 37.15 -0.11 -24.18
N LEU A 109 37.10 0.38 -22.94
CA LEU A 109 38.23 1.06 -22.29
C LEU A 109 39.47 0.17 -22.15
N HIS A 110 39.28 -1.09 -21.77
CA HIS A 110 40.38 -2.03 -21.58
C HIS A 110 41.08 -2.44 -22.90
N HIS A 111 40.40 -2.30 -24.04
CA HIS A 111 41.01 -2.50 -25.37
C HIS A 111 41.77 -1.26 -25.84
N SER A 112 41.31 -0.05 -25.51
CA SER A 112 42.04 1.19 -25.82
C SER A 112 43.31 1.37 -24.98
N GLU A 113 43.31 0.95 -23.72
CA GLU A 113 44.50 1.04 -22.85
C GLU A 113 45.62 0.08 -23.33
N LYS A 114 45.27 -1.14 -23.76
CA LYS A 114 46.23 -2.09 -24.35
C LYS A 114 46.80 -1.64 -25.69
N ALA A 115 46.09 -0.77 -26.42
CA ALA A 115 46.57 -0.20 -27.67
C ALA A 115 47.54 0.97 -27.47
N ALA A 116 47.51 1.62 -26.30
CA ALA A 116 48.39 2.73 -25.93
C ALA A 116 49.72 2.29 -25.27
N GLU A 117 49.83 1.02 -24.86
CA GLU A 117 51.02 0.43 -24.25
C GLU A 117 52.02 -0.21 -25.24
N LYS A 118 51.84 0.01 -26.56
CA LYS A 118 52.76 -0.43 -27.61
C LYS A 118 53.38 0.76 -28.32
#